data_AF-A0A175RTZ4-F1
#
_entry.id   AF-A0A175RTZ4-F1
#
_cell.length_a   1.000
_cell.length_b   1.000
_cell.length_c   1.000
_cell.angle_alpha   90.00
_cell.angle_beta   90.00
_cell.angle_gamma   90.00
#
_symmetry.space_group_name_H-M   'P 1'
#
loop_
_entity.id
_entity.type
_entity.pdbx_description
1 polymer ?
#
loop_
_entity_poly.entity_id
_entity_poly.type
_entity_poly.pdbx_seq_one_letter_code
_entity_poly.pdbx_strand_id
1 'polypeptide(L)' 'MSKLAERITDLSLKDDLEEAIDDALRVTGGNSRAAIGALILGQRNLQEAYAARISAGYVKRKPS' A
#
# COMPACT_ATOMS: atom_id res chain seq x y z
N MET A 1 13.70 0.95 -9.55
CA MET A 1 12.35 1.24 -9.01
C MET A 1 11.50 1.76 -10.16
N SER A 2 10.32 1.18 -10.39
CA SER A 2 9.41 1.60 -11.47
C SER A 2 8.70 2.91 -11.07
N LYS A 3 8.56 3.86 -12.00
CA LYS A 3 7.82 5.14 -11.80
C LYS A 3 6.37 4.96 -11.30
N LEU A 4 5.82 3.77 -11.44
CA LEU A 4 4.47 3.42 -11.00
C LEU A 4 4.42 3.11 -9.50
N ALA A 5 5.50 2.56 -8.94
CA ALA A 5 5.61 2.26 -7.52
C ALA A 5 5.72 3.54 -6.66
N GLU A 6 6.43 4.55 -7.16
CA GLU A 6 6.54 5.88 -6.50
C GLU A 6 5.20 6.62 -6.45
N ARG A 7 4.32 6.41 -7.43
CA ARG A 7 2.99 7.05 -7.46
C ARG A 7 1.99 6.45 -6.48
N ILE A 8 2.17 5.18 -6.10
CA ILE A 8 1.22 4.47 -5.23
C ILE A 8 1.46 4.81 -3.76
N THR A 9 2.69 5.15 -3.37
CA THR A 9 3.02 5.57 -2.00
C THR A 9 2.47 6.93 -1.59
N ASP A 10 1.95 7.71 -2.54
CA ASP A 10 1.38 9.05 -2.32
C ASP A 10 -0.15 9.05 -2.18
N LEU A 11 -0.79 7.88 -2.26
CA LEU A 11 -2.19 7.74 -1.85
C LEU A 11 -2.25 7.92 -0.33
N SER A 12 -2.58 9.15 0.06
CA SER A 12 -2.92 9.53 1.42
C SER A 12 -3.86 8.47 2.02
N LEU A 13 -3.55 8.03 3.24
CA LEU A 13 -4.43 7.22 4.08
C LEU A 13 -5.64 8.10 4.47
N LYS A 14 -6.48 8.44 3.49
CA LYS A 14 -7.73 9.14 3.74
C LYS A 14 -8.65 8.14 4.43
N ASP A 15 -9.26 8.57 5.52
CA ASP A 15 -10.27 7.77 6.24
C ASP A 15 -11.57 7.61 5.41
N ASP A 16 -11.67 8.28 4.26
CA ASP A 16 -12.75 8.13 3.30
C ASP A 16 -12.41 7.10 2.21
N LEU A 17 -13.11 5.95 2.28
CA LEU A 17 -12.98 4.86 1.33
C LEU A 17 -13.45 5.24 -0.08
N GLU A 18 -14.50 6.04 -0.21
CA GLU A 18 -15.04 6.44 -1.51
C GLU A 18 -14.06 7.35 -2.25
N GLU A 19 -13.49 8.32 -1.54
CA GLU A 19 -12.48 9.22 -2.12
C GLU A 19 -11.22 8.45 -2.56
N ALA A 20 -10.80 7.45 -1.80
CA ALA A 20 -9.68 6.58 -2.17
C ALA A 20 -9.98 5.73 -3.42
N ILE A 21 -11.22 5.25 -3.59
CA ILE A 21 -11.65 4.53 -4.78
C ILE A 21 -11.64 5.46 -6.00
N ASP A 22 -12.18 6.66 -5.86
CA ASP A 22 -12.22 7.66 -6.93
C ASP A 22 -10.82 8.10 -7.36
N ASP A 23 -9.91 8.31 -6.40
CA ASP A 23 -8.51 8.60 -6.68
C ASP A 23 -7.84 7.43 -7.42
N ALA A 24 -8.09 6.18 -7.01
CA ALA A 24 -7.55 5.01 -7.70
C ALA A 24 -8.07 4.91 -9.14
N LEU A 25 -9.37 5.12 -9.36
CA LEU A 25 -9.96 5.14 -10.69
C LEU A 25 -9.42 6.30 -11.54
N ARG A 26 -9.25 7.49 -10.97
CA ARG A 26 -8.69 8.65 -11.65
C ARG A 26 -7.26 8.39 -12.11
N VAL A 27 -6.43 7.81 -11.25
CA VAL A 27 -5.02 7.49 -11.57
C VAL A 27 -4.91 6.44 -12.67
N THR A 28 -5.82 5.47 -12.74
CA THR A 28 -5.82 4.44 -13.80
C THR A 28 -6.60 4.82 -15.05
N GLY A 29 -7.07 6.07 -15.16
CA GLY A 29 -7.86 6.54 -16.30
C GLY A 29 -9.20 5.83 -16.45
N GLY A 30 -9.82 5.45 -15.32
CA GLY A 30 -11.10 4.75 -15.26
C GLY A 30 -11.01 3.23 -15.45
N ASN A 31 -9.81 2.66 -15.57
CA ASN A 31 -9.66 1.21 -15.67
C ASN A 31 -9.83 0.55 -14.30
N SER A 32 -11.04 0.03 -14.03
CA SER A 32 -11.40 -0.57 -12.74
C SER A 32 -10.55 -1.79 -12.39
N ARG A 33 -10.17 -2.63 -13.37
CA ARG A 33 -9.34 -3.82 -13.11
C ARG A 33 -7.92 -3.44 -12.67
N ALA A 34 -7.36 -2.40 -13.29
CA ALA A 34 -6.06 -1.86 -12.89
C ALA A 34 -6.12 -1.19 -11.50
N ALA A 35 -7.20 -0.45 -11.20
CA ALA A 35 -7.38 0.23 -9.91
C ALA A 35 -7.48 -0.77 -8.76
N ILE A 36 -8.33 -1.79 -8.90
CA ILE A 36 -8.48 -2.86 -7.91
C ILE A 36 -7.14 -3.60 -7.71
N GLY A 37 -6.43 -3.92 -8.80
CA GLY A 37 -5.12 -4.55 -8.73
C GLY A 37 -4.10 -3.73 -7.96
N ALA A 38 -4.05 -2.42 -8.18
CA ALA A 38 -3.15 -1.51 -7.48
C ALA A 38 -3.46 -1.44 -5.97
N LEU A 39 -4.73 -1.35 -5.60
CA LEU A 39 -5.17 -1.33 -4.19
C LEU A 39 -4.80 -2.63 -3.46
N ILE A 40 -5.08 -3.79 -4.06
CA ILE A 40 -4.74 -5.10 -3.46
C ILE A 40 -3.23 -5.24 -3.29
N LEU A 41 -2.43 -4.80 -4.28
CA LEU A 41 -0.99 -4.86 -4.19
C LEU A 41 -0.46 -3.92 -3.08
N GLY A 42 -1.00 -2.71 -2.97
CA GLY A 42 -0.68 -1.78 -1.89
C GLY A 42 -0.95 -2.38 -0.51
N GLN A 43 -2.10 -3.04 -0.33
CA GLN A 43 -2.46 -3.73 0.92
C GLN A 43 -1.47 -4.86 1.26
N ARG A 44 -1.09 -5.69 0.28
CA ARG A 44 -0.10 -6.76 0.49
C ARG A 44 1.27 -6.20 0.87
N ASN A 45 1.72 -5.15 0.20
CA ASN A 45 3.00 -4.51 0.52
C ASN A 45 3.01 -3.93 1.94
N LEU A 46 1.90 -3.34 2.40
CA LEU A 46 1.76 -2.88 3.78
C LEU A 46 1.80 -4.04 4.76
N GLN A 47 1.08 -5.13 4.50
CA GLN A 47 1.12 -6.34 5.33
C GLN A 47 2.54 -6.92 5.44
N GLU A 48 3.26 -7.02 4.33
CA GLU A 48 4.66 -7.47 4.30
C GLU A 48 5.58 -6.54 5.07
N ALA A 49 5.43 -5.21 4.90
CA ALA A 49 6.22 -4.22 5.63
C ALA A 49 5.96 -4.29 7.14
N TYR A 50 4.71 -4.49 7.57
CA TYR A 50 4.36 -4.70 8.97
C TYR A 50 4.94 -6.03 9.49
N ALA A 51 4.82 -7.13 8.74
CA ALA A 51 5.39 -8.42 9.12
C ALA A 51 6.92 -8.34 9.28
N ALA A 52 7.61 -7.68 8.36
CA ALA A 52 9.05 -7.44 8.44
C ALA A 52 9.43 -6.58 9.65
N ARG A 53 8.66 -5.54 9.95
CA ARG A 53 8.89 -4.65 11.11
C ARG A 53 8.65 -5.37 12.45
N ILE A 54 7.61 -6.20 12.54
CA ILE A 54 7.35 -7.05 13.71
C ILE A 54 8.48 -8.06 13.90
N SER A 55 8.88 -8.76 12.83
CA SER A 55 10.00 -9.71 12.86
C SER A 55 11.29 -9.05 13.34
N ALA A 56 11.64 -7.87 12.82
CA ALA A 56 12.81 -7.10 13.27
C ALA A 56 12.71 -6.63 14.74
N GLY A 57 11.49 -6.33 15.22
CA GLY A 57 11.21 -5.97 16.61
C GLY A 57 11.42 -7.13 17.59
N TYR A 58 11.05 -8.36 17.19
CA TYR A 58 11.29 -9.57 17.98
C TYR A 58 12.77 -9.94 18.05
N VAL A 59 13.55 -9.76 16.97
CA VAL A 59 14.99 -10.06 16.96
C VAL A 59 15.79 -9.13 17.90
N LYS A 60 15.33 -7.88 18.12
CA LYS A 60 16.00 -6.94 19.04
C LYS A 60 15.76 -7.23 20.53
N ARG A 61 14.73 -8.01 20.90
CA ARG A 61 14.55 -8.48 22.28
C ARG A 61 15.22 -9.84 22.46
N LYS A 62 16.55 -9.87 22.50
CA LYS A 62 17.27 -10.95 23.15
C LYS A 62 17.76 -10.40 24.50
N PRO A 63 17.10 -10.71 25.63
CA PRO A 63 17.62 -10.36 26.93
C PRO A 63 18.89 -11.18 27.16
N SER A 64 19.99 -10.47 27.38
CA SER A 64 21.22 -10.98 28.00
C SER A 64 21.04 -11.15 29.50
#